data_AF-A0A8T6SF59-F1
#
_entry.id   AF-A0A8T6SF59-F1
#
_cell.length_a   1.000
_cell.length_b   1.000
_cell.length_c   1.000
_cell.angle_alpha   90.00
_cell.angle_beta   90.00
_cell.angle_gamma   90.00
#
_symmetry.space_group_name_H-M   'P 1'
#
loop_
_entity.id
_entity.type
_entity.pdbx_description
1 polymer ?
#
loop_
_entity_poly.entity_id
_entity_poly.type
_entity_poly.pdbx_seq_one_letter_code
_entity_poly.pdbx_strand_id
1 'polypeptide(L)' 'MDGWCVWITGLPGSGKSVISRALLKLLAEKGVNAKILASDRLRGVLTPEPTYSIKERD' A
#
# COMPACT_ATOMS: atom_id res chain seq x y z
N MET A 1 -14.56 16.12 1.72
CA MET A 1 -13.35 15.76 2.50
C MET A 1 -12.48 14.95 1.59
N ASP A 2 -11.25 15.41 1.36
CA ASP A 2 -10.32 14.74 0.46
C ASP A 2 -9.64 13.57 1.19
N GLY A 3 -9.46 12.46 0.47
CA GLY A 3 -8.69 11.32 0.97
C GLY A 3 -7.20 11.63 0.97
N TRP A 4 -6.45 10.96 1.85
CA TRP A 4 -4.99 11.09 1.93
C TRP A 4 -4.32 9.71 1.93
N CYS A 5 -3.01 9.70 1.68
CA CYS A 5 -2.19 8.49 1.62
C CYS A 5 -0.93 8.68 2.47
N VAL A 6 -0.48 7.60 3.13
CA VAL A 6 0.81 7.53 3.81
C VAL A 6 1.68 6.51 3.09
N TRP A 7 2.80 6.96 2.54
CA TRP A 7 3.74 6.13 1.79
C TRP A 7 4.84 5.58 2.71
N ILE A 8 4.77 4.29 3.03
CA ILE A 8 5.73 3.62 3.91
C ILE A 8 6.80 2.91 3.05
N THR A 9 8.04 3.39 3.11
CA THR A 9 9.19 2.87 2.34
C THR A 9 10.35 2.46 3.27
N GLY A 10 11.33 1.71 2.73
CA GLY A 10 12.47 1.17 3.45
C GLY A 10 12.96 -0.17 2.90
N LEU A 11 14.17 -0.58 3.30
CA LEU A 11 14.83 -1.81 2.85
C LEU A 11 14.02 -3.09 3.16
N PRO A 12 14.19 -4.19 2.40
CA PRO A 12 13.62 -5.49 2.77
C PRO A 12 13.94 -5.85 4.22
N GLY A 13 12.96 -6.37 4.98
CA GLY A 13 13.13 -6.69 6.40
C GLY A 13 13.05 -5.49 7.37
N SER A 14 12.96 -4.24 6.90
CA SER A 14 12.94 -3.04 7.76
C SER A 14 11.66 -2.82 8.60
N GLY A 15 10.73 -3.79 8.64
CA GLY A 15 9.51 -3.69 9.46
C GLY A 15 8.36 -2.89 8.87
N LYS A 16 8.40 -2.45 7.60
CA LYS A 16 7.31 -1.68 6.93
C LYS A 16 5.93 -2.30 7.14
N SER A 17 5.80 -3.62 6.97
CA SER A 17 4.53 -4.33 7.12
C SER A 17 4.03 -4.34 8.57
N VAL A 18 4.95 -4.35 9.55
CA VAL A 18 4.61 -4.26 10.98
C VAL A 18 4.05 -2.88 11.29
N ILE A 19 4.75 -1.82 10.88
CA ILE A 19 4.32 -0.43 11.09
C ILE A 19 2.99 -0.15 10.37
N SER A 20 2.83 -0.61 9.13
CA SER A 20 1.58 -0.40 8.36
C SER A 20 0.36 -0.97 9.07
N ARG A 21 0.48 -2.18 9.65
CA ARG A 21 -0.61 -2.81 10.42
C ARG A 21 -0.90 -2.09 11.74
N ALA A 22 0.15 -1.65 12.44
CA ALA A 22 0.00 -0.88 13.66
C ALA A 22 -0.71 0.46 13.38
N LEU A 23 -0.29 1.17 12.32
CA LEU A 23 -0.93 2.41 11.89
C LEU A 23 -2.41 2.19 11.54
N LEU A 24 -2.74 1.14 10.79
CA LEU A 24 -4.12 0.82 10.46
C LEU A 24 -5.00 0.61 11.71
N LYS A 25 -4.47 -0.09 12.72
CA LYS A 25 -5.17 -0.28 14.00
C LYS A 25 -5.42 1.04 14.71
N LEU A 26 -4.40 1.90 14.81
CA LEU A 26 -4.50 3.22 15.45
C LEU A 26 -5.49 4.15 14.73
N LEU A 27 -5.57 4.08 13.40
CA LEU A 27 -6.54 4.84 12.61
C LEU A 27 -7.97 4.35 12.86
N ALA A 28 -8.17 3.03 12.91
CA ALA A 28 -9.47 2.44 13.21
C ALA A 28 -9.96 2.83 14.62
N GLU A 29 -9.07 2.82 15.63
CA GLU A 29 -9.36 3.28 17.00
C GLU A 29 -9.78 4.76 17.06
N LYS A 30 -9.35 5.57 16.08
CA LYS A 30 -9.72 6.98 15.93
C LYS A 30 -10.95 7.20 15.03
N GLY A 31 -11.62 6.13 14.58
CA GLY A 31 -12.76 6.21 13.67
C GLY A 31 -12.40 6.60 12.23
N VAL A 32 -11.11 6.52 11.87
CA VAL A 32 -10.63 6.82 10.51
C VAL A 32 -10.66 5.54 9.67
N ASN A 33 -11.45 5.54 8.60
CA ASN A 33 -11.50 4.44 7.65
C ASN A 33 -10.28 4.49 6.71
N ALA A 34 -9.39 3.51 6.85
CA ALA A 34 -8.19 3.37 6.04
C ALA A 34 -8.00 1.93 5.57
N LYS A 35 -7.20 1.74 4.51
CA LYS A 35 -6.80 0.42 4.00
C LYS A 35 -5.31 0.41 3.64
N ILE A 36 -4.67 -0.73 3.87
CA ILE A 36 -3.30 -0.97 3.40
C ILE A 36 -3.35 -1.36 1.92
N LEU A 37 -2.67 -0.60 1.08
CA LEU A 37 -2.44 -0.92 -0.33
C LEU A 37 -1.04 -1.52 -0.45
N ALA A 38 -0.98 -2.85 -0.53
CA ALA A 38 0.28 -3.57 -0.70
C ALA A 38 0.51 -3.87 -2.18
N SER A 39 1.72 -3.56 -2.69
CA SER A 39 2.08 -3.70 -4.11
C SER A 39 1.95 -5.15 -4.62
N ASP A 40 2.20 -6.14 -3.77
CA ASP A 40 2.00 -7.55 -4.05
C ASP A 40 0.52 -7.91 -4.31
N ARG A 41 -0.41 -7.31 -3.55
CA ARG A 41 -1.86 -7.49 -3.76
C ARG A 41 -2.40 -6.68 -4.95
N LEU A 42 -1.78 -5.55 -5.26
CA LEU A 42 -2.19 -4.71 -6.40
C LEU A 42 -1.78 -5.31 -7.75
N ARG A 43 -0.70 -6.12 -7.83
CA ARG A 43 -0.29 -6.77 -9.09
C ARG A 43 -1.41 -7.62 -9.70
N GLY A 44 -2.12 -8.40 -8.88
CA GLY A 44 -3.22 -9.25 -9.36
C GLY A 44 -4.47 -8.48 -9.83
N VAL A 45 -4.59 -7.19 -9.50
CA VAL A 45 -5.76 -6.36 -9.82
C VAL A 45 -5.44 -5.31 -10.89
N LEU A 46 -4.22 -4.77 -10.90
CA LEU A 46 -3.79 -3.73 -11.83
C LEU A 46 -3.11 -4.30 -13.08
N THR A 47 -2.58 -5.53 -13.04
CA THR A 47 -1.86 -6.14 -14.16
C THR A 47 -2.11 -7.65 -14.19
N PRO A 48 -3.31 -8.09 -14.65
CA PRO A 48 -3.64 -9.52 -14.75
C PRO A 48 -2.66 -10.28 -15.65
N GLU A 49 -2.13 -9.60 -16.68
CA GLU A 49 -1.02 -10.05 -17.50
C GLU A 49 0.10 -8.99 -17.48
N PRO A 50 1.13 -9.14 -16.63
CA PRO A 50 2.24 -8.20 -16.59
C PRO A 50 3.10 -8.40 -17.83
N THR A 51 2.99 -7.52 -18.81
CA THR A 51 3.91 -7.53 -19.97
C THR A 51 5.18 -6.73 -19.72
N TYR A 52 5.30 -6.02 -18.58
CA TYR A 52 6.49 -5.23 -18.23
C TYR A 52 6.92 -4.31 -19.39
N SER A 53 5.94 -3.81 -20.14
CA SER A 53 6.22 -2.96 -21.29
C SER A 53 6.62 -1.56 -20.80
N ILE A 54 7.51 -0.90 -21.56
CA ILE A 54 7.98 0.45 -21.24
C ILE A 54 6.81 1.45 -21.04
N LYS A 55 5.65 1.18 -21.67
CA LYS A 55 4.44 2.00 -21.54
C LYS A 55 3.74 1.93 -20.18
N GLU A 56 4.04 0.94 -19.34
CA GLU A 56 3.46 0.82 -17.98
C GLU A 56 4.29 1.56 -16.91
N ARG A 57 5.44 2.13 -17.30
CA ARG A 57 6.39 2.77 -16.37
C ARG A 57 6.28 4.30 -16.30
N ASP A 58 5.65 4.94 -17.29
CA ASP A 58 5.39 6.38 -17.36
C ASP A 58 3.96 6.70 -16.87
#